data_AF-A0A1C5CDV7-F1
#
_entry.id   AF-A0A1C5CDV7-F1
#
_cell.length_a   1.000
_cell.length_b   1.000
_cell.length_c   1.000
_cell.angle_alpha   90.00
_cell.angle_beta   90.00
_cell.angle_gamma   90.00
#
_symmetry.space_group_name_H-M   'P 1'
#
loop_
_entity.id
_entity.type
_entity.pdbx_description
1 polymer ?
#
loop_
_entity_poly.entity_id
_entity_poly.type
_entity_poly.pdbx_seq_one_letter_code
_entity_poly.pdbx_strand_id
1 'polypeptide(L)'
;MANHSLALLEAEELGLRDVLEAEFPLLEDQPLVDALIYCDMTTTPDGEIASVEARLAEITARYGADSLVGRFIRRAAPDILAAVRRVESALVAQPR
;
A
#
# COMPACT_ATOMS: atom_id res chain seq x y z
N MET A 1 10.95 -7.22 -4.07
CA MET A 1 9.57 -6.75 -3.87
C MET A 1 9.61 -5.49 -3.04
N ALA A 2 8.78 -4.50 -3.34
CA ALA A 2 8.74 -3.29 -2.55
C ALA A 2 7.65 -3.42 -1.47
N ASN A 3 8.03 -3.28 -0.20
CA ASN A 3 7.13 -3.46 0.95
C ASN A 3 6.13 -2.29 1.13
N HIS A 4 5.91 -1.46 0.10
CA HIS A 4 5.16 -0.20 0.17
C HIS A 4 3.66 -0.33 -0.18
N SER A 5 3.16 -1.49 -0.58
CA SER A 5 1.74 -1.64 -0.95
C SER A 5 1.10 -2.91 -0.41
N LEU A 6 1.75 -3.61 0.52
CA LEU A 6 1.42 -5.00 0.89
C LEU A 6 1.60 -5.98 -0.27
N ALA A 7 2.67 -5.80 -1.06
CA ALA A 7 2.95 -6.56 -2.26
C ALA A 7 3.01 -8.10 -2.08
N LEU A 8 3.15 -8.63 -0.84
CA LEU A 8 2.99 -10.07 -0.58
C LEU A 8 1.57 -10.58 -0.83
N LEU A 9 0.54 -9.75 -0.63
CA LEU A 9 -0.84 -10.10 -0.97
C LEU A 9 -1.01 -10.18 -2.49
N GLU A 10 -0.32 -9.33 -3.25
CA GLU A 10 -0.28 -9.41 -4.71
C GLU A 10 0.48 -10.66 -5.19
N ALA A 11 1.62 -10.96 -4.56
CA ALA A 11 2.37 -12.18 -4.82
C ALA A 11 1.55 -13.44 -4.51
N GLU A 12 0.69 -13.40 -3.50
CA GLU A 12 -0.25 -14.48 -3.19
C GLU A 12 -1.28 -14.69 -4.31
N GLU A 13 -1.81 -13.62 -4.92
CA GLU A 13 -2.70 -13.73 -6.09
C GLU A 13 -1.99 -14.36 -7.30
N LEU A 14 -0.66 -14.28 -7.36
CA LEU A 14 0.18 -14.91 -8.39
C LEU A 14 0.68 -16.32 -8.02
N GLY A 15 0.42 -16.79 -6.80
CA GLY A 15 0.98 -18.05 -6.29
C GLY A 15 2.50 -18.00 -6.05
N LEU A 16 3.07 -16.80 -5.89
CA LEU A 16 4.50 -16.53 -5.75
C LEU A 16 4.91 -16.06 -4.35
N ARG A 17 3.99 -16.10 -3.38
CA ARG A 17 4.22 -15.57 -2.03
C ARG A 17 5.50 -16.14 -1.40
N ASP A 18 5.60 -17.47 -1.28
CA ASP A 18 6.73 -18.11 -0.60
C ASP A 18 8.07 -17.80 -1.26
N VAL A 19 8.11 -17.77 -2.59
CA VAL A 19 9.32 -17.46 -3.36
C VAL A 19 9.76 -16.02 -3.13
N LEU A 20 8.82 -15.08 -3.23
CA LEU A 20 9.15 -13.65 -3.13
C LEU A 20 9.32 -13.19 -1.68
N GLU A 21 8.71 -13.84 -0.70
CA GLU A 21 8.94 -13.61 0.73
C GLU A 21 10.35 -14.09 1.14
N ALA A 22 10.80 -15.24 0.59
CA ALA A 22 12.15 -15.73 0.82
C ALA A 22 13.23 -14.83 0.17
N GLU A 23 12.97 -14.31 -1.03
CA GLU A 23 13.90 -13.41 -1.74
C GLU A 23 13.89 -11.99 -1.18
N PHE A 24 12.72 -11.51 -0.75
CA PHE A 24 12.49 -10.15 -0.25
C PHE A 24 11.73 -10.18 1.08
N PRO A 25 12.44 -10.39 2.20
CA PRO A 25 11.81 -10.43 3.51
C PRO A 25 11.05 -9.14 3.84
N LEU A 26 9.98 -9.29 4.63
CA LEU A 26 9.26 -8.15 5.19
C LEU A 26 10.18 -7.32 6.10
N LEU A 27 10.01 -6.00 6.04
CA LEU A 27 10.69 -5.11 6.97
C LEU A 27 10.01 -5.19 8.33
N GLU A 28 10.81 -5.35 9.39
CA GLU A 28 10.32 -5.38 10.77
C GLU A 28 10.07 -3.97 11.33
N ASP A 29 10.60 -2.94 10.69
CA ASP A 29 10.42 -1.53 11.06
C ASP A 29 9.04 -1.03 10.59
N GLN A 30 8.05 -1.15 11.47
CA GLN A 30 6.68 -0.74 11.19
C GLN A 30 6.53 0.75 10.80
N PRO A 31 7.16 1.72 11.50
CA PRO A 31 7.15 3.12 11.06
C PRO A 31 7.66 3.33 9.64
N LEU A 32 8.74 2.64 9.24
CA LEU A 32 9.26 2.72 7.89
C LEU A 32 8.28 2.14 6.86
N VAL A 33 7.68 0.97 7.16
CA VAL A 33 6.67 0.35 6.29
C VAL A 33 5.45 1.27 6.13
N ASP A 34 4.98 1.86 7.22
CA ASP A 34 3.84 2.78 7.20
C ASP A 34 4.13 4.03 6.37
N ALA A 35 5.34 4.59 6.49
CA ALA A 35 5.77 5.74 5.69
C ALA A 35 5.84 5.40 4.20
N LEU A 36 6.36 4.23 3.85
CA LEU A 36 6.40 3.76 2.47
C LEU A 36 5.00 3.57 1.88
N ILE A 37 4.08 2.95 2.63
CA ILE A 37 2.67 2.82 2.25
C ILE A 37 2.01 4.18 2.10
N TYR A 38 2.26 5.09 3.03
CA TYR A 38 1.73 6.45 2.97
C TYR A 38 2.19 7.16 1.71
N CYS A 39 3.48 7.13 1.37
CA CYS A 39 4.00 7.79 0.17
C CYS A 39 3.41 7.21 -1.12
N ASP A 40 3.32 5.88 -1.25
CA ASP A 40 2.75 5.22 -2.42
C ASP A 40 1.24 5.50 -2.57
N MET A 41 0.51 5.42 -1.46
CA MET A 41 -0.95 5.50 -1.44
C MET A 41 -1.51 6.91 -1.26
N THR A 42 -0.65 7.93 -1.16
CA THR A 42 -1.05 9.35 -1.20
C THR A 42 -0.45 10.13 -2.37
N THR A 43 0.18 9.43 -3.33
CA THR A 43 0.76 10.03 -4.54
C THR A 43 0.16 9.39 -5.80
N THR A 44 -0.26 10.19 -6.78
CA THR A 44 -0.73 9.70 -8.09
C THR A 44 0.45 9.24 -8.96
N PRO A 45 0.24 8.51 -10.07
CA PRO A 45 1.32 8.17 -10.99
C PRO A 45 2.03 9.38 -11.59
N ASP A 46 1.35 10.53 -11.65
CA ASP A 46 1.92 11.79 -12.15
C ASP A 46 2.65 12.58 -11.04
N GLY A 47 2.70 12.06 -9.82
CA GLY A 47 3.39 12.69 -8.69
C GLY A 47 2.53 13.67 -7.88
N GLU A 48 1.23 13.76 -8.18
CA GLU A 48 0.32 14.66 -7.47
C GLU A 48 -0.14 14.08 -6.13
N ILE A 49 -0.40 14.94 -5.16
CA ILE A 49 -0.94 14.52 -3.87
C ILE A 49 -2.40 14.08 -4.04
N ALA A 50 -2.76 12.93 -3.47
CA ALA A 50 -4.12 12.42 -3.46
C ALA A 50 -4.47 11.85 -2.08
N SER A 51 -5.76 11.88 -1.73
CA SER A 51 -6.23 11.13 -0.57
C SER A 51 -6.12 9.62 -0.84
N VAL A 52 -5.94 8.84 0.23
CA VAL A 52 -5.87 7.38 0.14
C VAL A 52 -7.15 6.79 -0.45
N GLU A 53 -8.32 7.34 -0.13
CA GLU A 53 -9.60 6.91 -0.70
C GLU A 53 -9.67 7.18 -2.20
N ALA A 54 -9.21 8.37 -2.63
CA ALA A 54 -9.15 8.71 -4.05
C ALA A 54 -8.20 7.77 -4.80
N ARG A 55 -7.03 7.44 -4.22
CA ARG A 55 -6.09 6.48 -4.82
C ARG A 55 -6.68 5.08 -4.92
N LEU A 56 -7.34 4.57 -3.88
CA LEU A 56 -7.97 3.25 -3.90
C LEU A 56 -9.11 3.16 -4.94
N ALA A 57 -9.94 4.20 -5.03
CA ALA A 57 -11.01 4.28 -6.02
C ALA A 57 -10.45 4.35 -7.44
N GLU A 58 -9.39 5.14 -7.65
CA GLU A 58 -8.69 5.28 -8.92
C GLU A 58 -8.09 3.94 -9.38
N ILE A 59 -7.33 3.26 -8.52
CA ILE A 59 -6.72 1.96 -8.84
C ILE A 59 -7.81 0.95 -9.22
N THR A 60 -8.90 0.90 -8.45
CA THR A 60 -10.02 0.00 -8.75
C THR A 60 -10.69 0.33 -10.09
N ALA A 61 -10.86 1.61 -10.42
CA ALA A 61 -11.43 2.05 -11.69
C ALA A 61 -10.51 1.75 -12.88
N ARG A 62 -9.20 1.93 -12.72
CA ARG A 62 -8.20 1.73 -13.78
C ARG A 62 -8.03 0.26 -14.16
N TYR A 63 -7.91 -0.63 -13.18
CA TYR A 63 -7.63 -2.05 -13.43
C TYR A 63 -8.89 -2.91 -13.47
N GLY A 64 -9.99 -2.46 -12.87
CA GLY A 64 -11.24 -3.21 -12.74
C GLY A 64 -11.24 -4.15 -11.55
N ALA A 65 -12.42 -4.35 -10.94
CA ALA A 65 -12.60 -5.07 -9.68
C ALA A 65 -12.19 -6.55 -9.73
N ASP A 66 -12.30 -7.20 -10.89
CA ASP A 66 -11.99 -8.63 -11.05
C ASP A 66 -10.56 -8.88 -11.54
N SER A 67 -9.81 -7.81 -11.86
CA SER A 67 -8.39 -7.94 -12.17
C SER A 67 -7.58 -8.39 -10.96
N LEU A 68 -6.38 -8.89 -11.21
CA LEU A 68 -5.44 -9.25 -10.15
C LEU A 68 -5.21 -8.08 -9.19
N VAL A 69 -4.92 -6.89 -9.74
CA VAL A 69 -4.70 -5.66 -8.97
C VAL A 69 -5.97 -5.27 -8.21
N GLY A 70 -7.15 -5.37 -8.84
CA GLY A 70 -8.44 -5.05 -8.21
C GLY A 70 -8.83 -5.95 -7.04
N ARG A 71 -8.48 -7.24 -7.10
CA ARG A 71 -8.69 -8.18 -5.98
C ARG A 71 -7.70 -7.95 -4.86
N PHE A 72 -6.42 -7.82 -5.19
CA PHE A 72 -5.36 -7.52 -4.23
C PHE A 72 -5.62 -6.21 -3.49
N ILE A 73 -5.87 -5.10 -4.21
CA ILE A 73 -6.04 -3.78 -3.59
C ILE A 73 -7.25 -3.74 -2.65
N ARG A 74 -8.31 -4.49 -2.96
CA ARG A 74 -9.48 -4.62 -2.09
C ARG A 74 -9.12 -5.33 -0.79
N ARG A 75 -8.30 -6.38 -0.85
CA ARG A 75 -7.80 -7.11 0.33
C ARG A 75 -6.86 -6.22 1.16
N ALA A 76 -6.01 -5.43 0.51
CA ALA A 76 -5.03 -4.56 1.15
C ALA A 76 -5.62 -3.25 1.72
N ALA A 77 -6.78 -2.80 1.23
CA ALA A 77 -7.36 -1.50 1.56
C ALA A 77 -7.48 -1.21 3.07
N PRO A 78 -7.94 -2.14 3.95
CA PRO A 78 -8.02 -1.87 5.38
C PRO A 78 -6.66 -1.54 6.02
N ASP A 79 -5.62 -2.25 5.62
CA ASP A 79 -4.26 -2.09 6.15
C ASP A 79 -3.59 -0.83 5.60
N ILE A 80 -3.81 -0.52 4.32
CA ILE A 80 -3.39 0.73 3.69
C ILE A 80 -3.99 1.93 4.44
N LEU A 81 -5.31 1.91 4.66
CA LEU A 81 -6.00 2.98 5.38
C LEU A 81 -5.48 3.11 6.82
N ALA A 82 -5.14 1.99 7.48
CA ALA A 82 -4.58 2.00 8.83
C ALA A 82 -3.16 2.60 8.86
N ALA A 83 -2.30 2.24 7.92
CA ALA A 83 -0.95 2.79 7.78
C ALA A 83 -0.98 4.30 7.54
N VAL A 84 -1.82 4.76 6.60
CA VAL A 84 -1.99 6.19 6.30
C VAL A 84 -2.41 6.98 7.53
N ARG A 85 -3.42 6.51 8.27
CA ARG A 85 -3.86 7.18 9.50
C ARG A 85 -2.77 7.26 10.56
N ARG A 86 -1.92 6.23 10.71
CA ARG A 86 -0.81 6.24 11.66
C ARG A 86 0.21 7.32 11.29
N VAL A 87 0.56 7.44 10.01
CA VAL A 87 1.48 8.47 9.53
C VAL A 87 0.90 9.87 9.70
N GLU A 88 -0.35 10.09 9.29
CA GLU A 88 -1.02 11.40 9.47
C GLU A 88 -1.09 11.82 10.94
N SER A 89 -1.41 10.88 11.84
CA SER A 89 -1.43 11.15 13.29
C SER A 89 -0.05 11.52 13.83
N ALA A 90 1.01 10.84 13.36
CA ALA A 90 2.38 11.14 13.76
C ALA A 90 2.82 12.52 13.25
N LEU A 91 2.45 12.91 12.02
CA LEU A 91 2.75 14.22 11.45
C LEU A 91 2.08 15.36 12.23
N VAL A 92 0.84 15.17 12.71
CA VAL A 92 0.16 16.15 13.57
C VAL A 92 0.83 16.29 14.93
N ALA A 93 1.37 15.19 15.47
CA ALA A 93 2.02 15.16 16.77
C ALA A 93 3.46 15.72 16.76
N GLN A 94 4.07 15.92 15.58
CA GLN A 94 5.40 16.50 15.47
C GLN A 94 5.36 18.02 15.70
N PRO A 95 6.13 18.55 16.67
CA PRO A 95 6.29 20.00 16.82
C PRO A 95 7.02 20.57 15.59
N ARG A 96 6.52 21.70 15.08
CA ARG A 96 7.12 22.45 13.96
C ARG A 96 8.46 23.08 14.31
#